data_AF-A0A8T2NW41-F1
#
_entry.id   AF-A0A8T2NW41-F1
#
_cell.length_a   1.000
_cell.length_b   1.000
_cell.length_c   1.000
_cell.angle_alpha   90.00
_cell.angle_beta   90.00
_cell.angle_gamma   90.00
#
_symmetry.space_group_name_H-M   'P 1'
#
loop_
_entity.id
_entity.type
_entity.pdbx_description
1 polymer ?
#
loop_
_entity_poly.entity_id
_entity_poly.type
_entity_poly.pdbx_seq_one_letter_code
_entity_poly.pdbx_strand_id
1 'polypeptide(L)'
;MARNASDTLKAETGVVLGFLEEAETWELQSSQFPSKVGGKPAWLSQTDLPCSLGCEKCHHPVAFLLQVYAPIVGQDRSFHRTLFVFCCKTPECYSPNDNRCFKVYRSQLPRKNDFYSYDPPSEEEPGANDSDPDVLQSGVKLCRVCGCPGSKSCSRCHAANYCSKDHQIIDWKSEHKNECGTNASPCSADFQKHGYLFPEFELLTEPEKVQGKETPCESDDTQKTLESSTEDGFGID
;
A
#
# COMPACT_ATOMS: atom_id res chain seq x y z
N MET A 1 -36.16 16.36 -32.22
CA MET A 1 -35.53 17.03 -31.07
C MET A 1 -34.34 16.20 -30.65
N ALA A 2 -33.15 16.59 -31.10
CA ALA A 2 -31.89 15.95 -30.73
C ALA A 2 -31.57 16.27 -29.25
N ARG A 3 -31.22 15.25 -28.47
CA ARG A 3 -30.55 15.45 -27.18
C ARG A 3 -29.07 15.18 -27.41
N ASN A 4 -28.26 16.22 -27.23
CA ASN A 4 -26.80 16.14 -27.21
C ASN A 4 -26.37 15.17 -26.09
N ALA A 5 -25.71 14.09 -26.48
CA ALA A 5 -24.94 13.24 -25.56
C ALA A 5 -23.46 13.45 -25.90
N SER A 6 -22.90 14.57 -25.44
CA SER A 6 -21.45 14.73 -25.34
C SER A 6 -21.02 14.16 -24.01
N ASP A 7 -21.15 12.83 -23.87
CA ASP A 7 -20.52 12.10 -22.78
C ASP A 7 -19.36 11.33 -23.41
N THR A 8 -18.22 12.00 -23.49
CA THR A 8 -16.97 11.41 -23.96
C THR A 8 -16.59 10.34 -22.96
N LEU A 9 -16.95 9.09 -23.26
CA LEU A 9 -16.49 7.89 -22.55
C LEU A 9 -14.97 7.95 -22.48
N LYS A 10 -14.42 8.37 -21.33
CA LYS A 10 -12.98 8.30 -21.08
C LYS A 10 -12.60 6.83 -21.12
N ALA A 11 -11.82 6.43 -22.12
CA ALA A 11 -11.31 5.08 -22.20
C ALA A 11 -10.36 4.82 -21.03
N GLU A 12 -10.70 3.87 -20.16
CA GLU A 12 -9.82 3.40 -19.09
C GLU A 12 -8.74 2.49 -19.69
N THR A 13 -7.47 2.68 -19.31
CA THR A 13 -6.34 1.88 -19.84
C THR A 13 -6.22 0.49 -19.21
N GLY A 14 -7.01 0.22 -18.18
CA GLY A 14 -6.81 -0.95 -17.31
C GLY A 14 -5.59 -0.82 -16.38
N VAL A 15 -4.89 0.32 -16.40
CA VAL A 15 -3.80 0.65 -15.47
C VAL A 15 -4.38 1.35 -14.25
N VAL A 16 -3.84 1.01 -13.09
CA VAL A 16 -4.16 1.64 -11.80
C VAL A 16 -2.92 2.37 -11.31
N LEU A 17 -3.07 3.65 -11.00
CA LEU A 17 -2.04 4.51 -10.43
C LEU A 17 -2.11 4.44 -8.91
N GLY A 18 -0.96 4.65 -8.25
CA GLY A 18 -0.84 4.64 -6.79
C GLY A 18 -0.25 5.95 -6.26
N PHE A 19 -0.90 6.53 -5.25
CA PHE A 19 -0.47 7.76 -4.57
C PHE A 19 -0.30 7.50 -3.08
N LEU A 20 0.67 8.18 -2.46
CA LEU A 20 0.94 8.04 -1.04
C LEU A 20 0.35 9.22 -0.28
N GLU A 21 -0.42 8.92 0.76
CA GLU A 21 -1.01 9.93 1.65
C GLU A 21 -0.74 9.60 3.12
N GLU A 22 -0.72 10.64 3.96
CA GLU A 22 -0.71 10.47 5.41
C GLU A 22 -2.06 9.91 5.85
N ALA A 23 -2.04 8.97 6.79
CA ALA A 23 -3.22 8.34 7.33
C ALA A 23 -3.03 8.09 8.83
N GLU A 24 -4.13 7.99 9.56
CA GLU A 24 -4.10 7.70 10.98
C GLU A 24 -3.67 6.25 11.22
N THR A 25 -2.99 5.99 12.34
CA THR A 25 -2.43 4.66 12.61
C THR A 25 -3.51 3.57 12.67
N TRP A 26 -4.71 3.91 13.14
CA TRP A 26 -5.83 2.96 13.25
C TRP A 26 -6.39 2.56 11.87
N GLU A 27 -6.31 3.43 10.86
CA GLU A 27 -6.72 3.17 9.47
C GLU A 27 -5.78 2.15 8.81
N LEU A 28 -4.53 2.08 9.27
CA LEU A 28 -3.49 1.22 8.73
C LEU A 28 -3.35 -0.12 9.45
N GLN A 29 -4.34 -0.50 10.28
CA GLN A 29 -4.40 -1.77 10.98
C GLN A 29 -4.99 -2.90 10.13
N SER A 30 -4.67 -4.15 10.49
CA SER A 30 -5.12 -5.35 9.78
C SER A 30 -6.64 -5.46 9.60
N SER A 31 -7.44 -4.92 10.51
CA SER A 31 -8.91 -4.92 10.45
C SER A 31 -9.49 -4.00 9.38
N GLN A 32 -8.71 -3.00 8.94
CA GLN A 32 -9.10 -2.05 7.90
C GLN A 32 -8.65 -2.50 6.51
N PHE A 33 -7.96 -3.65 6.39
CA PHE A 33 -7.49 -4.23 5.13
C PHE A 33 -6.70 -3.23 4.23
N PRO A 34 -5.69 -2.52 4.77
CA PRO A 34 -5.08 -1.40 4.07
C PRO A 34 -4.20 -1.84 2.89
N SER A 35 -4.17 -0.99 1.87
CA SER A 35 -3.02 -0.86 0.97
C SER A 35 -2.12 0.23 1.55
N LYS A 36 -0.84 -0.07 1.81
CA LYS A 36 0.07 0.85 2.51
C LYS A 36 1.53 0.62 2.17
N VAL A 37 2.34 1.65 2.37
CA VAL A 37 3.80 1.61 2.30
C VAL A 37 4.38 1.76 3.70
N GLY A 38 5.46 1.03 3.98
CA GLY A 38 6.25 1.16 5.21
C GLY A 38 5.53 0.77 6.49
N GLY A 39 6.13 1.16 7.61
CA GLY A 39 5.73 0.71 8.95
C GLY A 39 5.85 -0.81 9.14
N LYS A 40 4.97 -1.37 9.96
CA LYS A 40 4.86 -2.83 10.17
C LYS A 40 3.80 -3.41 9.22
N PRO A 41 3.95 -4.68 8.79
CA PRO A 41 2.92 -5.35 8.01
C PRO A 41 1.61 -5.42 8.80
N ALA A 42 0.51 -5.00 8.18
CA ALA A 42 -0.84 -5.28 8.66
C ALA A 42 -1.24 -6.68 8.18
N TRP A 43 -0.83 -7.70 8.93
CA TRP A 43 -1.03 -9.11 8.59
C TRP A 43 -2.50 -9.45 8.41
N LEU A 44 -2.84 -10.03 7.24
CA LEU A 44 -4.19 -10.48 6.92
C LEU A 44 -4.54 -11.79 7.64
N SER A 45 -3.70 -12.82 7.51
CA SER A 45 -3.86 -14.04 8.30
C SER A 45 -3.19 -13.82 9.65
N GLN A 46 -3.80 -14.28 10.74
CA GLN A 46 -3.16 -14.23 12.06
C GLN A 46 -2.41 -15.53 12.42
N THR A 47 -2.36 -16.47 11.48
CA THR A 47 -1.63 -17.74 11.58
C THR A 47 -0.71 -17.94 10.37
N ASP A 48 0.24 -18.87 10.50
CA ASP A 48 1.17 -19.27 9.44
C ASP A 48 1.95 -18.09 8.82
N LEU A 49 2.31 -17.14 9.68
CA LEU A 49 3.00 -15.93 9.29
C LEU A 49 4.44 -16.20 8.84
N PRO A 50 4.92 -15.49 7.82
CA PRO A 50 6.32 -15.57 7.42
C PRO A 50 7.25 -15.20 8.58
N CYS A 51 8.19 -16.10 8.91
CA CYS A 51 9.17 -15.89 9.98
C CYS A 51 10.60 -15.78 9.43
N SER A 52 11.47 -15.07 10.16
CA SER A 52 12.91 -14.97 9.86
C SER A 52 13.22 -14.55 8.42
N LEU A 53 12.61 -13.45 7.97
CA LEU A 53 12.76 -12.92 6.62
C LEU A 53 14.15 -12.31 6.40
N GLY A 54 14.99 -12.99 5.63
CA GLY A 54 16.34 -12.55 5.27
C GLY A 54 16.55 -12.38 3.77
N CYS A 55 17.45 -11.47 3.39
CA CYS A 55 17.91 -11.30 2.02
C CYS A 55 18.68 -12.55 1.57
N GLU A 56 18.49 -13.03 0.34
CA GLU A 56 19.21 -14.22 -0.14
C GLU A 56 20.67 -13.92 -0.51
N LYS A 57 21.05 -12.63 -0.63
CA LYS A 57 22.41 -12.20 -0.96
C LYS A 57 23.26 -11.95 0.27
N CYS A 58 22.83 -11.04 1.14
CA CYS A 58 23.60 -10.64 2.33
C CYS A 58 23.13 -11.31 3.63
N HIS A 59 22.02 -12.05 3.59
CA HIS A 59 21.40 -12.71 4.75
C HIS A 59 20.93 -11.77 5.87
N HIS A 60 21.09 -10.45 5.72
CA HIS A 60 20.51 -9.47 6.64
C HIS A 60 18.97 -9.49 6.57
N PRO A 61 18.29 -9.13 7.67
CA PRO A 61 16.83 -9.03 7.70
C PRO A 61 16.28 -8.05 6.65
N VAL A 62 15.27 -8.47 5.90
CA VAL A 62 14.55 -7.58 4.97
C VAL A 62 13.51 -6.74 5.70
N ALA A 63 13.35 -5.49 5.26
CA ALA A 63 12.36 -4.57 5.79
C ALA A 63 11.05 -4.67 5.00
N PHE A 64 9.92 -4.46 5.68
CA PHE A 64 8.62 -4.38 5.02
C PHE A 64 8.57 -3.13 4.13
N LEU A 65 8.34 -3.30 2.84
CA LEU A 65 8.28 -2.20 1.88
C LEU A 65 6.84 -1.71 1.71
N LEU A 66 5.92 -2.61 1.37
CA LEU A 66 4.52 -2.27 1.13
C LEU A 66 3.62 -3.50 1.18
N GLN A 67 2.32 -3.25 1.31
CA GLN A 67 1.28 -4.23 1.04
C GLN A 67 0.18 -3.64 0.16
N VAL A 68 -0.46 -4.51 -0.62
CA VAL A 68 -1.60 -4.14 -1.47
C VAL A 68 -2.75 -5.10 -1.19
N TYR A 69 -3.90 -4.54 -0.79
CA TYR A 69 -5.16 -5.26 -0.75
C TYR A 69 -5.74 -5.35 -2.16
N ALA A 70 -5.82 -6.56 -2.69
CA ALA A 70 -6.13 -6.85 -4.09
C ALA A 70 -7.09 -8.05 -4.19
N PRO A 71 -8.35 -7.89 -3.75
CA PRO A 71 -9.36 -8.94 -3.80
C PRO A 71 -9.67 -9.35 -5.25
N ILE A 72 -10.08 -10.60 -5.45
CA ILE A 72 -10.47 -11.11 -6.77
C ILE A 72 -11.98 -11.35 -6.78
N VAL A 73 -12.70 -10.54 -7.57
CA VAL A 73 -14.15 -10.63 -7.72
C VAL A 73 -14.55 -12.01 -8.26
N GLY A 74 -15.57 -12.62 -7.63
CA GLY A 74 -16.08 -13.93 -8.04
C GLY A 74 -15.24 -15.12 -7.57
N GLN A 75 -14.20 -14.91 -6.76
CA GLN A 75 -13.40 -16.00 -6.20
C GLN A 75 -13.45 -16.00 -4.66
N ASP A 76 -14.30 -16.87 -4.12
CA ASP A 76 -14.61 -16.92 -2.68
C ASP A 76 -13.38 -17.08 -1.78
N ARG A 77 -12.39 -17.86 -2.22
CA ARG A 77 -11.15 -18.13 -1.45
C ARG A 77 -10.17 -16.96 -1.43
N SER A 78 -10.45 -15.90 -2.17
CA SER A 78 -9.64 -14.68 -2.27
C SER A 78 -10.49 -13.44 -2.04
N PHE A 79 -11.57 -13.59 -1.28
CA PHE A 79 -12.41 -12.46 -0.90
C PHE A 79 -11.55 -11.38 -0.25
N HIS A 80 -10.71 -11.77 0.72
CA HIS A 80 -9.58 -10.97 1.14
C HIS A 80 -8.32 -11.53 0.51
N ARG A 81 -7.55 -10.68 -0.16
CA ARG A 81 -6.26 -11.05 -0.74
C ARG A 81 -5.31 -9.90 -0.57
N THR A 82 -4.19 -10.15 0.11
CA THR A 82 -3.14 -9.15 0.33
C THR A 82 -1.82 -9.68 -0.18
N LEU A 83 -1.09 -8.83 -0.91
CA LEU A 83 0.29 -9.04 -1.29
C LEU A 83 1.19 -8.26 -0.33
N PHE A 84 2.20 -8.90 0.23
CA PHE A 84 3.21 -8.27 1.08
C PHE A 84 4.54 -8.29 0.36
N VAL A 85 5.23 -7.16 0.33
CA VAL A 85 6.54 -7.00 -0.30
C VAL A 85 7.54 -6.55 0.75
N PHE A 86 8.67 -7.25 0.81
CA PHE A 86 9.80 -6.93 1.66
C PHE A 86 11.04 -6.73 0.80
N CYS A 87 11.94 -5.86 1.22
CA CYS A 87 13.18 -5.58 0.49
C CYS A 87 14.39 -5.45 1.42
N CYS A 88 15.57 -5.75 0.88
CA CYS A 88 16.83 -5.56 1.57
C CYS A 88 17.19 -4.08 1.61
N LYS A 89 17.73 -3.58 2.73
CA LYS A 89 18.23 -2.19 2.84
C LYS A 89 19.69 -2.02 2.42
N THR A 90 20.37 -3.10 1.99
CA THR A 90 21.78 -3.07 1.54
C THR A 90 21.84 -2.72 0.05
N PRO A 91 22.37 -1.55 -0.35
CA PRO A 91 22.38 -1.10 -1.75
C PRO A 91 23.09 -2.08 -2.70
N GLU A 92 24.15 -2.73 -2.25
CA GLU A 92 24.96 -3.67 -3.03
C GLU A 92 24.19 -4.94 -3.40
N CYS A 93 23.04 -5.19 -2.76
CA CYS A 93 22.17 -6.32 -3.08
C CYS A 93 21.30 -6.06 -4.31
N TYR A 94 21.23 -4.83 -4.83
CA TYR A 94 20.42 -4.50 -5.99
C TYR A 94 21.25 -4.61 -7.27
N SER A 95 20.78 -5.45 -8.19
CA SER A 95 21.39 -5.62 -9.51
C SER A 95 20.30 -5.84 -10.56
N PRO A 96 20.53 -5.44 -11.82
CA PRO A 96 19.56 -5.66 -12.90
C PRO A 96 19.11 -7.13 -12.99
N ASN A 97 17.82 -7.35 -13.19
CA ASN A 97 17.20 -8.67 -13.35
C ASN A 97 17.44 -9.66 -12.20
N ASP A 98 17.61 -9.16 -10.97
CA ASP A 98 17.82 -10.00 -9.79
C ASP A 98 16.92 -9.56 -8.64
N ASN A 99 16.00 -10.44 -8.25
CA ASN A 99 14.99 -10.19 -7.22
C ASN A 99 15.32 -10.86 -5.88
N ARG A 100 16.51 -11.43 -5.70
CA ARG A 100 16.94 -12.13 -4.47
C ARG A 100 17.00 -11.23 -3.23
N CYS A 101 17.03 -9.92 -3.43
CA CYS A 101 16.93 -8.92 -2.37
C CYS A 101 15.49 -8.59 -1.95
N PHE A 102 14.49 -9.15 -2.64
CA PHE A 102 13.07 -9.01 -2.33
C PHE A 102 12.48 -10.32 -1.81
N LYS A 103 11.43 -10.20 -1.01
CA LYS A 103 10.56 -11.32 -0.64
C LYS A 103 9.12 -10.87 -0.84
N VAL A 104 8.32 -11.71 -1.50
CA VAL A 104 6.91 -11.43 -1.79
C VAL A 104 6.06 -12.56 -1.27
N TYR A 105 5.05 -12.22 -0.47
CA TYR A 105 4.12 -13.18 0.09
C TYR A 105 2.70 -12.82 -0.30
N ARG A 106 1.87 -13.86 -0.42
CA ARG A 106 0.45 -13.74 -0.71
C ARG A 106 -0.31 -14.36 0.44
N SER A 107 -1.21 -13.58 1.04
CA SER A 107 -2.18 -14.08 2.01
C SER A 107 -3.58 -13.95 1.43
N GLN A 108 -4.42 -14.95 1.69
CA GLN A 108 -5.79 -14.99 1.18
C GLN A 108 -6.71 -15.62 2.21
N LEU A 109 -7.89 -15.02 2.37
CA LEU A 109 -8.95 -15.53 3.23
C LEU A 109 -10.29 -15.48 2.51
N PRO A 110 -11.19 -16.45 2.79
CA PRO A 110 -12.58 -16.32 2.42
C PRO A 110 -13.30 -15.23 3.21
N ARG A 111 -14.48 -14.79 2.72
CA ARG A 111 -15.29 -13.75 3.39
C ARG A 111 -15.60 -14.14 4.84
N LYS A 112 -16.13 -15.35 5.03
CA LYS A 112 -16.32 -15.93 6.36
C LYS A 112 -15.01 -16.59 6.79
N ASN A 113 -14.33 -16.01 7.78
CA ASN A 113 -13.08 -16.50 8.34
C ASN A 113 -13.04 -16.29 9.86
N ASP A 114 -11.98 -16.77 10.50
CA ASP A 114 -11.87 -16.78 11.97
C ASP A 114 -11.30 -15.48 12.56
N PHE A 115 -10.85 -14.54 11.72
CA PHE A 115 -10.08 -13.36 12.14
C PHE A 115 -10.86 -12.05 12.05
N TYR A 116 -11.82 -11.96 11.13
CA TYR A 116 -12.54 -10.72 10.85
C TYR A 116 -14.05 -10.93 10.86
N SER A 117 -14.78 -9.86 11.18
CA SER A 117 -16.22 -9.83 11.07
C SER A 117 -16.67 -10.12 9.64
N TYR A 118 -17.85 -10.72 9.51
CA TYR A 118 -18.51 -10.81 8.21
C TYR A 118 -18.92 -9.43 7.70
N ASP A 119 -19.22 -8.49 8.59
CA ASP A 119 -19.62 -7.12 8.26
C ASP A 119 -18.39 -6.20 8.09
N PRO A 120 -18.50 -5.11 7.32
CA PRO A 120 -17.39 -4.18 7.13
C PRO A 120 -16.93 -3.56 8.47
N PRO A 121 -15.64 -3.19 8.59
CA PRO A 121 -15.14 -2.46 9.75
C PRO A 121 -15.79 -1.08 9.85
N SER A 122 -15.75 -0.49 11.05
CA SER A 122 -16.19 0.90 11.27
C SER A 122 -15.23 1.88 10.61
N GLU A 123 -15.78 2.97 10.07
CA GLU A 123 -15.04 4.16 9.60
C GLU A 123 -14.73 5.14 10.74
N GLU A 124 -15.23 4.87 11.95
CA GLU A 124 -14.90 5.65 13.15
C GLU A 124 -13.72 5.04 13.89
N GLU A 125 -12.84 5.90 14.43
CA GLU A 125 -11.72 5.48 15.26
C GLU A 125 -12.22 4.61 16.43
N PRO A 126 -11.68 3.40 16.61
CA PRO A 126 -12.07 2.57 17.73
C PRO A 126 -11.71 3.25 19.05
N GLY A 127 -12.62 3.20 20.02
CA GLY A 127 -12.32 3.66 21.38
C GLY A 127 -11.10 2.94 21.95
N ALA A 128 -10.33 3.65 22.80
CA ALA A 128 -9.09 3.14 23.39
C ALA A 128 -9.27 1.74 23.95
N ASN A 129 -8.58 0.79 23.35
CA ASN A 129 -8.57 -0.62 23.70
C ASN A 129 -7.23 -0.98 24.35
N ASP A 130 -7.26 -1.70 25.47
CA ASP A 130 -6.08 -2.18 26.21
C ASP A 130 -5.29 -3.29 25.47
N SER A 131 -5.49 -3.42 24.15
CA SER A 131 -4.85 -4.46 23.35
C SER A 131 -3.42 -4.08 23.03
N ASP A 132 -2.48 -4.97 23.32
CA ASP A 132 -1.07 -4.77 22.99
C ASP A 132 -0.89 -4.81 21.45
N PRO A 133 -0.45 -3.72 20.80
CA PRO A 133 -0.28 -3.66 19.35
C PRO A 133 0.79 -4.64 18.81
N ASP A 134 1.67 -5.14 19.69
CA ASP A 134 2.67 -6.15 19.34
C ASP A 134 2.17 -7.58 19.58
N VAL A 135 0.87 -7.80 19.81
CA VAL A 135 0.26 -9.14 19.97
C VAL A 135 -0.97 -9.27 19.06
N LEU A 136 -0.95 -10.27 18.18
CA LEU A 136 -2.11 -10.60 17.35
C LEU A 136 -3.23 -11.23 18.20
N GLN A 137 -4.47 -11.21 17.71
CA GLN A 137 -5.60 -11.86 18.42
C GLN A 137 -5.39 -13.38 18.53
N SER A 138 -4.61 -13.99 17.63
CA SER A 138 -4.14 -15.38 17.74
C SER A 138 -3.16 -15.64 18.90
N GLY A 139 -2.71 -14.59 19.60
CA GLY A 139 -1.73 -14.64 20.68
C GLY A 139 -0.27 -14.63 20.20
N VAL A 140 -0.03 -14.54 18.90
CA VAL A 140 1.32 -14.45 18.34
C VAL A 140 1.94 -13.11 18.72
N LYS A 141 3.03 -13.16 19.49
CA LYS A 141 3.85 -11.99 19.81
C LYS A 141 4.67 -11.59 18.60
N LEU A 142 4.65 -10.31 18.26
CA LEU A 142 5.33 -9.74 17.11
C LEU A 142 6.71 -9.22 17.50
N CYS A 143 7.58 -9.15 16.50
CA CYS A 143 8.88 -8.51 16.60
C CYS A 143 8.67 -7.01 16.74
N ARG A 144 9.14 -6.44 17.84
CA ARG A 144 9.06 -5.00 18.12
C ARG A 144 9.59 -4.14 16.97
N VAL A 145 10.62 -4.63 16.26
CA VAL A 145 11.29 -3.90 15.16
C VAL A 145 10.57 -4.00 13.83
N CYS A 146 10.10 -5.19 13.44
CA CYS A 146 9.65 -5.45 12.06
C CYS A 146 8.23 -5.98 11.92
N GLY A 147 7.55 -6.29 13.03
CA GLY A 147 6.19 -6.85 13.02
C GLY A 147 6.09 -8.31 12.56
N CYS A 148 7.18 -8.99 12.21
CA CYS A 148 7.16 -10.45 11.95
C CYS A 148 7.04 -11.25 13.27
N PRO A 149 6.64 -12.53 13.29
CA PRO A 149 6.56 -13.33 14.51
C PRO A 149 7.84 -13.31 15.35
N GLY A 150 7.71 -12.84 16.60
CA GLY A 150 8.80 -12.63 17.54
C GLY A 150 9.00 -13.81 18.49
N SER A 151 9.66 -14.87 18.00
CA SER A 151 9.89 -16.11 18.78
C SER A 151 10.92 -15.98 19.90
N LYS A 152 11.68 -14.88 19.96
CA LYS A 152 12.74 -14.64 20.96
C LYS A 152 12.35 -13.48 21.86
N SER A 153 12.31 -13.69 23.17
CA SER A 153 12.11 -12.61 24.14
C SER A 153 13.45 -12.06 24.63
N CYS A 154 13.51 -10.77 24.97
CA CYS A 154 14.64 -10.18 25.68
C CYS A 154 14.90 -10.96 26.98
N SER A 155 16.13 -11.46 27.16
CA SER A 155 16.49 -12.30 28.32
C SER A 155 16.55 -11.55 29.65
N ARG A 156 16.44 -10.21 29.63
CA ARG A 156 16.50 -9.37 30.83
C ARG A 156 15.12 -8.95 31.31
N CYS A 157 14.28 -8.40 30.44
CA CYS A 157 12.94 -7.93 30.83
C CYS A 157 11.81 -8.89 30.44
N HIS A 158 12.03 -9.82 29.52
CA HIS A 158 11.02 -10.73 28.94
C HIS A 158 9.80 -10.05 28.29
N ALA A 159 9.77 -8.71 28.22
CA ALA A 159 8.67 -7.92 27.67
C ALA A 159 8.80 -7.67 26.16
N ALA A 160 10.03 -7.47 25.65
CA ALA A 160 10.25 -7.23 24.22
C ALA A 160 10.50 -8.55 23.45
N ASN A 161 9.87 -8.68 22.30
CA ASN A 161 9.96 -9.85 21.42
C ASN A 161 10.64 -9.50 20.08
N TYR A 162 11.40 -10.46 19.54
CA TYR A 162 12.20 -10.31 18.31
C TYR A 162 12.13 -11.56 17.45
N CYS A 163 12.10 -11.39 16.13
CA CYS A 163 12.15 -12.52 15.19
C CYS A 163 13.58 -13.01 14.93
N SER A 164 14.60 -12.21 15.28
CA SER A 164 16.01 -12.51 15.04
C SER A 164 16.92 -11.83 16.07
N LYS A 165 18.17 -12.31 16.17
CA LYS A 165 19.20 -11.64 16.99
C LYS A 165 19.56 -10.26 16.41
N ASP A 166 19.51 -10.13 15.08
CA ASP A 166 19.84 -8.88 14.40
C ASP A 166 18.85 -7.76 14.75
N HIS A 167 17.55 -8.06 14.78
CA HIS A 167 16.54 -7.08 15.21
C HIS A 167 16.68 -6.75 16.69
N GLN A 168 17.04 -7.70 17.55
CA GLN A 168 17.36 -7.38 18.94
C GLN A 168 18.54 -6.42 19.05
N ILE A 169 19.60 -6.60 18.26
CA ILE A 169 20.77 -5.70 18.25
C ILE A 169 20.41 -4.32 17.73
N ILE A 170 19.61 -4.24 16.66
CA ILE A 170 19.12 -2.97 16.09
C ILE A 170 18.36 -2.18 17.16
N ASP A 171 17.36 -2.81 17.79
CA ASP A 171 16.54 -2.20 18.83
C ASP A 171 17.35 -1.81 20.09
N TRP A 172 18.29 -2.66 20.48
CA TRP A 172 19.17 -2.39 21.62
C TRP A 172 20.04 -1.15 21.41
N LYS A 173 20.54 -0.95 20.18
CA LYS A 173 21.37 0.20 19.84
C LYS A 173 20.57 1.51 19.76
N SER A 174 19.28 1.42 19.43
CA SER A 174 18.43 2.60 19.25
C SER A 174 17.78 3.05 20.56
N GLU A 175 17.01 2.19 21.23
CA GLU A 175 16.16 2.63 22.35
C GLU A 175 16.03 1.59 23.48
N HIS A 176 15.92 0.29 23.17
CA HIS A 176 15.58 -0.71 24.19
C HIS A 176 16.60 -0.79 25.33
N LYS A 177 17.88 -0.45 25.10
CA LYS A 177 18.88 -0.40 26.19
C LYS A 177 18.48 0.55 27.33
N ASN A 178 17.76 1.62 27.02
CA ASN A 178 17.31 2.64 27.99
C ASN A 178 15.99 2.26 28.67
N GLU A 179 15.15 1.46 28.00
CA GLU A 179 13.84 1.02 28.49
C GLU A 179 13.88 -0.34 29.19
N CYS A 180 14.91 -1.15 28.95
CA CYS A 180 14.94 -2.54 29.39
C CYS A 180 14.90 -2.67 30.92
N GLY A 181 13.76 -3.18 31.42
CA GLY A 181 13.54 -3.42 32.86
C GLY A 181 12.87 -2.25 33.59
N THR A 182 12.43 -1.20 32.89
CA THR A 182 11.49 -0.23 33.45
C THR A 182 10.07 -0.80 33.36
N ASN A 183 9.23 -0.55 34.37
CA ASN A 183 7.79 -0.88 34.33
C ASN A 183 7.00 0.11 33.45
N ALA A 184 7.68 0.85 32.58
CA ALA A 184 7.02 1.74 31.64
C ALA A 184 6.36 0.85 30.59
N SER A 185 5.05 1.00 30.41
CA SER A 185 4.37 0.46 29.23
C SER A 185 5.15 0.91 27.99
N PRO A 186 5.38 0.03 27.01
CA PRO A 186 5.91 0.47 25.73
C PRO A 186 5.00 1.58 25.22
N CYS A 187 5.52 2.80 25.14
CA CYS A 187 4.75 3.94 24.71
C CYS A 187 4.48 3.75 23.21
N SER A 188 3.25 3.37 22.89
CA SER A 188 2.72 3.22 21.54
C SER A 188 2.71 4.58 20.84
N ALA A 189 3.79 5.00 20.18
CA ALA A 189 3.71 6.20 19.31
C ALA A 189 4.90 6.48 18.38
N ASP A 190 6.00 5.71 18.36
CA ASP A 190 7.12 6.15 17.50
C ASP A 190 7.92 5.02 16.84
N PHE A 191 7.23 4.28 15.96
CA PHE A 191 7.80 3.24 15.10
C PHE A 191 8.88 3.75 14.14
N GLN A 192 9.07 5.07 14.03
CA GLN A 192 10.03 5.69 13.12
C GLN A 192 11.44 5.84 13.72
N LYS A 193 11.62 5.68 15.04
CA LYS A 193 12.87 6.08 15.72
C LYS A 193 14.11 5.25 15.38
N HIS A 194 13.97 4.01 14.88
CA HIS A 194 15.14 3.12 14.73
C HIS A 194 15.70 3.08 13.30
N GLY A 195 15.12 3.83 12.36
CA GLY A 195 15.58 3.94 10.96
C GLY A 195 15.53 2.63 10.16
N TYR A 196 15.00 1.54 10.74
CA TYR A 196 14.86 0.25 10.08
C TYR A 196 13.61 0.19 9.20
N LEU A 197 12.45 0.55 9.75
CA LEU A 197 11.19 0.64 9.02
C LEU A 197 11.22 1.80 8.02
N PHE A 198 10.47 1.67 6.93
CA PHE A 198 10.16 2.81 6.07
C PHE A 198 9.06 3.65 6.71
N PRO A 199 8.99 4.97 6.42
CA PRO A 199 7.85 5.79 6.81
C PRO A 199 6.54 5.17 6.33
N GLU A 200 5.50 5.30 7.14
CA GLU A 200 4.22 4.64 6.95
C GLU A 200 3.22 5.58 6.29
N PHE A 201 2.60 5.14 5.20
CA PHE A 201 1.64 5.91 4.41
C PHE A 201 0.55 5.00 3.86
N GLU A 202 -0.65 5.52 3.65
CA GLU A 202 -1.68 4.84 2.86
C GLU A 202 -1.29 4.87 1.37
N LEU A 203 -1.59 3.77 0.66
CA LEU A 203 -1.45 3.67 -0.79
C LEU A 203 -2.85 3.73 -1.41
N LEU A 204 -3.24 4.92 -1.84
CA LEU A 204 -4.48 5.16 -2.57
C LEU A 204 -4.31 4.77 -4.04
N THR A 205 -5.34 4.13 -4.59
CA THR A 205 -5.31 3.65 -5.97
C THR A 205 -6.42 4.25 -6.81
N GLU A 206 -6.08 4.77 -7.98
CA GLU A 206 -7.04 5.34 -8.94
C GLU A 206 -6.83 4.79 -10.35
N PRO A 207 -7.90 4.58 -11.14
CA PRO A 207 -7.76 4.23 -12.56
C PRO A 207 -7.04 5.34 -13.34
N GLU A 208 -6.10 4.96 -14.21
CA GLU A 208 -5.45 5.89 -15.11
C GLU A 208 -6.46 6.46 -16.13
N LYS A 209 -6.48 7.79 -16.25
CA LYS A 209 -7.32 8.52 -17.21
C LYS A 209 -6.47 8.88 -18.43
N VAL A 210 -6.82 8.38 -19.62
CA VAL A 210 -6.20 8.87 -20.87
C VAL A 210 -6.70 10.27 -21.17
N GLN A 211 -5.81 11.24 -21.21
CA GLN A 211 -6.13 12.56 -21.77
C GLN A 211 -6.22 12.39 -23.29
N GLY A 212 -7.43 12.51 -23.85
CA GLY A 212 -7.61 12.59 -25.29
C GLY A 212 -6.80 13.76 -25.82
N LYS A 213 -6.00 13.55 -26.87
CA LYS A 213 -5.41 14.65 -27.63
C LYS A 213 -6.57 15.53 -28.10
N GLU A 214 -6.66 16.75 -27.59
CA GLU A 214 -7.45 17.79 -28.24
C GLU A 214 -6.83 17.99 -29.63
N THR A 215 -7.43 17.39 -30.66
CA THR A 215 -7.17 17.78 -32.04
C THR A 215 -7.61 19.24 -32.18
N PRO A 216 -6.73 20.18 -32.53
CA PRO A 216 -7.16 21.52 -32.91
C PRO A 216 -8.12 21.38 -34.08
N CYS A 217 -9.34 21.87 -33.91
CA CYS A 217 -10.26 22.03 -35.03
C CYS A 217 -9.63 23.01 -36.02
N GLU A 218 -9.30 22.53 -37.23
CA GLU A 218 -9.01 23.40 -38.36
C GLU A 218 -10.27 24.26 -38.59
N SER A 219 -10.13 25.57 -38.44
CA SER A 219 -11.15 26.53 -38.83
C SER A 219 -11.30 26.48 -40.35
N ASP A 220 -12.44 25.99 -40.81
CA ASP A 220 -12.82 25.93 -42.22
C ASP A 220 -13.08 27.36 -42.74
N ASP A 221 -12.06 27.98 -43.32
CA ASP A 221 -12.15 29.29 -43.97
C ASP A 221 -12.50 29.08 -45.45
N THR A 222 -13.77 28.78 -45.74
CA THR A 222 -14.29 28.81 -47.12
C THR A 222 -15.01 30.13 -47.39
N GLN A 223 -14.27 31.15 -47.84
CA GLN A 223 -14.86 32.37 -48.39
C GLN A 223 -15.33 32.19 -49.84
N LYS A 224 -16.64 32.37 -50.02
CA LYS A 224 -17.35 33.08 -51.11
C LYS A 224 -17.07 32.68 -52.57
N THR A 225 -18.09 32.06 -53.17
CA THR A 225 -18.44 32.31 -54.58
C THR A 225 -19.91 32.74 -54.62
N LEU A 226 -20.16 34.03 -54.87
CA LEU A 226 -21.42 34.46 -55.47
C LEU A 226 -21.11 35.60 -56.44
N GLU A 227 -21.25 35.26 -57.71
CA GLU A 227 -21.09 36.12 -58.87
C GLU A 227 -22.20 37.18 -58.89
N SER A 228 -21.83 38.45 -59.12
CA SER A 228 -22.73 39.45 -59.69
C SER A 228 -21.93 40.43 -60.53
N SER A 229 -21.70 40.08 -61.80
CA SER A 229 -21.28 41.01 -62.83
C SER A 229 -22.50 41.39 -63.66
N THR A 230 -23.08 42.55 -63.33
CA THR A 230 -23.95 43.31 -64.22
C THR A 230 -23.06 44.15 -65.13
N GLU A 231 -23.12 43.91 -66.44
CA GLU A 231 -22.76 44.91 -67.46
C GLU A 231 -23.92 45.00 -68.46
N ASP A 232 -24.64 46.10 -68.37
CA ASP A 232 -25.54 46.62 -69.41
C ASP A 232 -24.72 47.19 -70.56
N GLY A 233 -25.13 46.97 -71.82
CA GLY A 233 -24.47 47.65 -72.94
C GLY A 233 -24.89 47.29 -74.37
N PHE A 234 -26.09 47.73 -74.76
CA PHE A 234 -26.47 48.17 -76.12
C PHE A 234 -26.62 47.16 -77.28
N GLY A 235 -27.84 47.20 -77.85
CA GLY A 235 -28.25 46.46 -79.03
C GLY A 235 -27.90 47.13 -80.37
N ILE A 236 -28.09 46.33 -81.42
CA ILE A 236 -28.12 46.71 -82.83
C ILE A 236 -29.52 46.36 -83.34
N ASP A 237 -30.01 47.26 -84.21
CA ASP A 237 -31.30 47.34 -84.94
C ASP A 237 -32.45 48.12 -84.27
#